data_AF-A0A2G5W0M6-F1
#
_entry.id   AF-A0A2G5W0M6-F1
#
_cell.length_a   1.000
_cell.length_b   1.000
_cell.length_c   1.000
_cell.angle_alpha   90.00
_cell.angle_beta   90.00
_cell.angle_gamma   90.00
#
_symmetry.space_group_name_H-M   'P 1'
#
loop_
_entity.id
_entity.type
_entity.pdbx_description
1 polymer ?
#
loop_
_entity_poly.entity_id
_entity_poly.type
_entity_poly.pdbx_seq_one_letter_code
_entity_poly.pdbx_strand_id
1 'polypeptide(L)'
;MQLAAVFGRVLMLIGFLGYMNVDMAELGSMPDWYPKVWWSFPFLIGVVITFIGSWDYFNEKFGSKKVIWLDLLFVFSYFLYGMLPSERGINTLIVMIYGTGIVGFINIKFFIPVWRTPRLSGK
;
A
#
# COMPACT_ATOMS: atom_id res chain seq x y z
N MET A 1 -7.22 12.34 -9.78
CA MET A 1 -5.94 11.58 -9.78
C MET A 1 -5.46 11.18 -8.39
N GLN A 2 -5.47 12.06 -7.37
CA GLN A 2 -5.12 11.68 -5.98
C GLN A 2 -5.94 10.50 -5.40
N LEU A 3 -7.22 10.41 -5.74
CA LEU A 3 -8.10 9.32 -5.30
C LEU A 3 -7.58 7.94 -5.77
N ALA A 4 -7.03 7.86 -7.00
CA ALA A 4 -6.49 6.61 -7.53
C ALA A 4 -5.31 6.12 -6.67
N ALA A 5 -4.40 7.02 -6.27
CA ALA A 5 -3.29 6.64 -5.41
C ALA A 5 -3.75 6.13 -4.02
N VAL A 6 -4.84 6.69 -3.48
CA VAL A 6 -5.46 6.20 -2.23
C VAL A 6 -6.08 4.83 -2.44
N PHE A 7 -6.87 4.66 -3.50
CA PHE A 7 -7.49 3.38 -3.85
C PHE A 7 -6.45 2.28 -4.10
N GLY A 8 -5.34 2.60 -4.75
CA GLY A 8 -4.23 1.67 -4.93
C GLY A 8 -3.63 1.22 -3.59
N ARG A 9 -3.45 2.13 -2.62
CA ARG A 9 -2.98 1.77 -1.27
C ARG A 9 -3.97 0.89 -0.51
N VAL A 10 -5.28 1.15 -0.66
CA VAL A 10 -6.31 0.29 -0.08
C VAL A 10 -6.27 -1.11 -0.69
N LEU A 11 -6.12 -1.23 -2.00
CA LEU A 11 -5.96 -2.52 -2.68
C LEU A 11 -4.69 -3.25 -2.24
N MET A 12 -3.58 -2.53 -2.08
CA MET A 12 -2.35 -3.08 -1.50
C MET A 12 -2.59 -3.61 -0.08
N LEU A 13 -3.30 -2.88 0.77
CA LEU A 13 -3.63 -3.33 2.13
C LEU A 13 -4.51 -4.59 2.13
N ILE A 14 -5.53 -4.64 1.27
CA ILE A 14 -6.41 -5.82 1.15
C ILE A 14 -5.60 -7.03 0.70
N GLY A 15 -4.79 -6.89 -0.35
CA GLY A 15 -3.93 -7.97 -0.83
C GLY A 15 -2.93 -8.44 0.22
N PHE A 16 -2.33 -7.50 0.97
CA PHE A 16 -1.40 -7.83 2.03
C PHE A 16 -2.04 -8.57 3.21
N LEU A 17 -3.17 -8.06 3.71
CA LEU A 17 -3.89 -8.68 4.83
C LEU A 17 -4.38 -10.06 4.45
N GLY A 18 -4.84 -10.24 3.21
CA GLY A 18 -5.19 -11.54 2.67
C GLY A 18 -4.00 -12.49 2.61
N TYR A 19 -2.85 -12.02 2.12
CA TYR A 19 -1.60 -12.81 2.06
C TYR A 19 -1.13 -13.24 3.46
N MET A 20 -1.19 -12.35 4.46
CA MET A 20 -0.77 -12.67 5.83
C MET A 20 -1.71 -13.64 6.54
N ASN A 21 -3.01 -13.60 6.25
CA ASN A 21 -4.03 -14.40 6.95
C ASN A 21 -4.45 -15.64 6.16
N VAL A 22 -3.72 -16.03 5.12
CA VAL A 22 -3.96 -17.32 4.48
C VAL A 22 -3.74 -18.43 5.53
N ASP A 23 -4.83 -19.10 5.87
CA ASP A 23 -4.82 -20.38 6.59
C ASP A 23 -4.93 -21.51 5.57
N MET A 24 -3.82 -22.23 5.39
CA MET A 24 -3.78 -23.35 4.45
C MET A 24 -4.66 -24.51 4.90
N ALA A 25 -5.00 -24.61 6.19
CA ALA A 25 -5.85 -25.67 6.71
C ALA A 25 -7.30 -25.56 6.22
N GLU A 26 -7.79 -24.34 5.95
CA GLU A 26 -9.16 -24.10 5.47
C GLU A 26 -9.31 -24.26 3.95
N LEU A 27 -8.20 -24.33 3.21
CA LEU A 27 -8.18 -24.34 1.74
C LEU A 27 -8.19 -25.75 1.12
N GLY A 28 -8.36 -26.78 1.96
CA GLY A 28 -8.56 -28.17 1.53
C GLY A 28 -7.36 -28.72 0.74
N SER A 29 -7.60 -29.18 -0.49
CA SER A 29 -6.58 -29.80 -1.36
C SER A 29 -5.87 -28.82 -2.30
N MET A 30 -6.03 -27.50 -2.10
CA MET A 30 -5.38 -26.52 -2.96
C MET A 30 -3.86 -26.47 -2.70
N PRO A 31 -3.04 -26.28 -3.75
CA PRO A 31 -1.60 -26.10 -3.56
C PRO A 31 -1.29 -24.84 -2.73
N ASP A 32 -0.34 -24.94 -1.79
CA ASP A 32 0.06 -23.84 -0.88
C ASP A 32 0.50 -22.54 -1.57
N TRP A 33 0.89 -22.61 -2.85
CA TRP A 33 1.26 -21.43 -3.62
C TRP A 33 0.04 -20.66 -4.16
N TYR A 34 -1.08 -21.33 -4.39
CA TYR A 34 -2.25 -20.74 -5.06
C TYR A 34 -2.86 -19.58 -4.26
N PRO A 35 -3.15 -19.71 -2.95
CA PRO A 35 -3.70 -18.61 -2.17
C PRO A 35 -2.70 -17.44 -2.02
N LYS A 36 -1.40 -17.74 -1.95
CA LYS A 36 -0.34 -16.73 -1.90
C LYS A 36 -0.33 -15.91 -3.19
N VAL A 37 -0.45 -16.55 -4.35
CA VAL A 37 -0.53 -15.89 -5.65
C VAL A 37 -1.85 -15.10 -5.77
N TRP A 38 -2.97 -15.69 -5.32
CA TRP A 38 -4.29 -15.06 -5.35
C TRP A 38 -4.29 -13.71 -4.63
N TRP A 39 -3.74 -13.65 -3.42
CA TRP A 39 -3.67 -12.41 -2.63
C TRP A 39 -2.55 -11.46 -3.07
N SER A 40 -1.52 -11.96 -3.75
CA SER A 40 -0.49 -11.12 -4.37
C SER A 40 -1.03 -10.33 -5.57
N PHE A 41 -2.08 -10.82 -6.23
CA PHE A 41 -2.68 -10.17 -7.40
C PHE A 41 -3.32 -8.80 -7.10
N PRO A 42 -4.25 -8.65 -6.13
CA PRO A 42 -4.78 -7.33 -5.76
C PRO A 42 -3.70 -6.40 -5.19
N PHE A 43 -2.66 -6.96 -4.56
CA PHE A 43 -1.50 -6.16 -4.14
C PHE A 43 -0.79 -5.54 -5.35
N LEU A 44 -0.45 -6.35 -6.37
CA LEU A 44 0.21 -5.87 -7.59
C LEU A 44 -0.65 -4.83 -8.33
N ILE A 45 -1.95 -5.04 -8.44
CA ILE A 45 -2.88 -4.07 -9.02
C ILE A 45 -2.82 -2.75 -8.23
N GLY A 46 -2.84 -2.84 -6.90
CA GLY A 46 -2.71 -1.69 -6.02
C GLY A 46 -1.40 -0.93 -6.23
N VAL A 47 -0.27 -1.63 -6.37
CA VAL A 47 1.05 -1.04 -6.67
C VAL A 47 1.01 -0.25 -7.98
N VAL A 48 0.47 -0.84 -9.05
CA VAL A 48 0.39 -0.21 -10.37
C VAL A 48 -0.49 1.04 -10.31
N ILE A 49 -1.68 0.94 -9.69
CA ILE A 49 -2.60 2.07 -9.56
C ILE A 49 -1.98 3.19 -8.71
N THR A 50 -1.31 2.86 -7.60
CA THR A 50 -0.63 3.86 -6.78
C THR A 50 0.53 4.51 -7.53
N PHE A 51 1.31 3.75 -8.28
CA PHE A 51 2.43 4.29 -9.05
C PHE A 51 1.96 5.24 -10.15
N ILE A 52 0.95 4.85 -10.94
CA ILE A 52 0.35 5.70 -11.97
C ILE A 52 -0.29 6.94 -11.33
N GLY A 53 -1.09 6.77 -10.28
CA GLY A 53 -1.76 7.87 -9.60
C GLY A 53 -0.80 8.87 -8.95
N SER A 54 0.32 8.38 -8.42
CA SER A 54 1.40 9.21 -7.90
C SER A 54 2.18 9.88 -9.04
N TRP A 55 2.52 9.17 -10.11
CA TRP A 55 3.21 9.71 -11.30
C TRP A 55 2.44 10.87 -11.95
N ASP A 56 1.15 10.68 -12.21
CA ASP A 56 0.31 11.72 -12.80
C ASP A 56 0.19 12.94 -11.89
N TYR A 57 0.13 12.74 -10.56
CA TYR A 57 0.18 13.83 -9.59
C TYR A 57 1.46 14.67 -9.69
N PHE A 58 2.59 14.08 -10.08
CA PHE A 58 3.83 14.84 -10.32
C PHE A 58 3.77 15.65 -11.60
N ASN A 59 3.33 15.03 -12.70
CA ASN A 59 3.32 15.67 -13.99
C ASN A 59 2.31 16.83 -14.07
N GLU A 60 1.18 16.72 -13.37
CA GLU A 60 0.15 17.77 -13.42
C GLU A 60 0.30 18.85 -12.34
N LYS A 61 0.87 18.56 -11.16
CA LYS A 61 0.75 19.45 -9.99
C LYS A 61 2.05 19.90 -9.31
N PHE A 62 3.23 19.66 -9.89
CA PHE A 62 4.53 19.99 -9.25
C PHE A 62 4.63 19.43 -7.80
N GLY A 63 4.03 18.26 -7.55
CA GLY A 63 4.06 17.63 -6.22
C GLY A 63 5.48 17.29 -5.76
N SER A 64 5.68 17.06 -4.45
CA SER A 64 6.97 16.64 -3.90
C SER A 64 7.30 15.18 -4.21
N LYS A 65 8.37 14.90 -4.99
CA LYS A 65 8.80 13.54 -5.43
C LYS A 65 8.94 12.53 -4.28
N LYS A 66 8.99 13.02 -3.03
CA LYS A 66 9.02 12.22 -1.80
C LYS A 66 7.82 11.26 -1.66
N VAL A 67 6.67 11.54 -2.27
CA VAL A 67 5.50 10.62 -2.17
C VAL A 67 5.77 9.29 -2.87
N ILE A 68 6.41 9.26 -4.04
CA ILE A 68 6.78 8.00 -4.73
C ILE A 68 7.73 7.19 -3.86
N TRP A 69 8.71 7.85 -3.25
CA TRP A 69 9.64 7.18 -2.35
C TRP A 69 8.94 6.58 -1.13
N LEU A 70 7.94 7.26 -0.58
CA LEU A 70 7.14 6.74 0.53
C LEU A 70 6.21 5.59 0.09
N ASP A 71 5.64 5.67 -1.11
CA ASP A 71 4.86 4.57 -1.69
C ASP A 71 5.74 3.34 -1.93
N LEU A 72 6.96 3.53 -2.44
CA LEU A 72 7.95 2.46 -2.58
C LEU A 72 8.37 1.89 -1.22
N LEU A 73 8.53 2.74 -0.19
CA LEU A 73 8.82 2.30 1.17
C LEU A 73 7.68 1.46 1.74
N PHE A 74 6.44 1.83 1.45
CA PHE A 74 5.24 1.08 1.84
C PHE A 74 5.21 -0.28 1.14
N VAL A 75 5.48 -0.33 -0.16
CA VAL A 75 5.63 -1.60 -0.91
C VAL A 75 6.79 -2.43 -0.35
N PHE A 76 7.91 -1.82 0.00
CA PHE A 76 9.04 -2.51 0.60
C PHE A 76 8.72 -3.14 1.95
N SER A 77 7.83 -2.53 2.74
CA SER A 77 7.39 -3.10 4.02
C SER A 77 6.73 -4.47 3.88
N TYR A 78 6.08 -4.74 2.74
CA TYR A 78 5.54 -6.05 2.42
C TYR A 78 6.65 -7.10 2.32
N PHE A 79 7.75 -6.78 1.64
CA PHE A 79 8.88 -7.69 1.49
C PHE A 79 9.58 -7.98 2.83
N LEU A 80 9.58 -7.01 3.76
CA LEU A 80 10.09 -7.22 5.11
C LEU A 80 9.36 -8.34 5.85
N TYR A 81 8.06 -8.54 5.59
CA TYR A 81 7.29 -9.63 6.22
C TYR A 81 7.89 -11.01 5.94
N GLY A 82 8.36 -11.25 4.71
CA GLY A 82 8.96 -12.51 4.29
C GLY A 82 10.46 -12.63 4.60
N MET A 83 11.15 -11.52 4.86
CA MET A 83 12.61 -11.50 5.08
C MET A 83 13.00 -11.50 6.56
N LEU A 84 12.11 -11.10 7.46
CA LEU A 84 12.39 -11.05 8.89
C LEU A 84 12.49 -12.47 9.48
N PRO A 85 13.58 -12.82 10.18
CA PRO A 85 13.78 -14.16 10.74
C PRO A 85 13.03 -14.40 12.06
N SER A 86 12.01 -13.59 12.38
CA SER A 86 11.23 -13.73 13.62
C SER A 86 9.95 -14.54 13.42
N GLU A 87 9.26 -14.86 14.52
CA GLU A 87 7.98 -15.56 14.46
C GLU A 87 6.92 -14.75 13.69
N ARG A 88 5.98 -15.47 13.05
CA ARG A 88 4.93 -14.88 12.19
C ARG A 88 4.20 -13.74 12.88
N GLY A 89 3.86 -13.88 14.17
CA GLY A 89 3.18 -12.83 14.95
C GLY A 89 4.01 -11.56 15.13
N ILE A 90 5.31 -11.70 15.39
CA ILE A 90 6.25 -10.58 15.55
C ILE A 90 6.45 -9.88 14.20
N ASN A 91 6.64 -10.63 13.12
CA ASN A 91 6.75 -10.09 11.76
C ASN A 91 5.50 -9.30 11.37
N THR A 92 4.30 -9.84 11.64
CA THR A 92 3.02 -9.15 11.41
C THR A 92 2.98 -7.82 12.17
N LEU A 93 3.33 -7.83 13.46
CA LEU A 93 3.29 -6.62 14.30
C LEU A 93 4.27 -5.54 13.78
N ILE A 94 5.51 -5.92 13.48
CA ILE A 94 6.53 -4.98 12.96
C ILE A 94 6.05 -4.36 11.64
N VAL A 95 5.59 -5.19 10.70
CA VAL A 95 5.17 -4.70 9.38
C VAL A 95 3.91 -3.86 9.46
N MET A 96 2.94 -4.20 10.33
CA MET A 96 1.74 -3.38 10.53
C MET A 96 2.05 -2.02 11.15
N ILE A 97 2.94 -1.95 12.15
CA ILE A 97 3.37 -0.67 12.75
C ILE A 97 4.06 0.19 11.69
N TYR A 98 4.99 -0.40 10.93
CA TYR A 98 5.75 0.30 9.92
C TYR A 98 4.84 0.79 8.77
N GLY A 99 4.00 -0.09 8.22
CA GLY A 99 3.05 0.24 7.17
C GLY A 99 2.04 1.33 7.59
N THR A 100 1.49 1.23 8.81
CA THR A 100 0.58 2.25 9.36
C THR A 100 1.28 3.58 9.54
N GLY A 101 2.51 3.59 10.03
CA GLY A 101 3.32 4.81 10.17
C GLY A 101 3.54 5.51 8.83
N ILE A 102 3.85 4.76 7.78
CA ILE A 102 4.05 5.31 6.43
C ILE A 102 2.75 5.87 5.86
N VAL A 103 1.66 5.09 5.89
CA VAL A 103 0.37 5.52 5.37
C VAL A 103 -0.15 6.73 6.15
N GLY A 104 0.01 6.75 7.47
CA GLY A 104 -0.33 7.89 8.32
C GLY A 104 0.47 9.14 7.94
N PHE A 105 1.79 9.02 7.77
CA PHE A 105 2.64 10.13 7.35
C PHE A 105 2.25 10.66 5.97
N ILE A 106 2.02 9.77 5.00
CA ILE A 106 1.60 10.16 3.64
C ILE A 106 0.28 10.94 3.70
N ASN A 107 -0.70 10.42 4.44
CA ASN A 107 -2.00 11.07 4.55
C ASN A 107 -1.91 12.44 5.20
N ILE A 108 -1.20 12.57 6.33
CA ILE A 108 -1.06 13.83 7.08
C ILE A 108 -0.30 14.88 6.27
N LYS A 109 0.80 14.52 5.62
CA LYS A 109 1.69 15.49 4.96
C LYS A 109 1.26 15.85 3.54
N PHE A 110 0.62 14.93 2.81
CA PHE A 110 0.37 15.14 1.39
C PHE A 110 -1.11 15.15 1.01
N PHE A 111 -1.97 14.39 1.69
CA PHE A 111 -3.39 14.33 1.35
C PHE A 111 -4.24 15.35 2.12
N ILE A 112 -4.12 15.38 3.45
CA ILE A 112 -4.90 16.30 4.30
C ILE A 112 -4.72 17.78 3.87
N PRO A 113 -3.51 18.30 3.60
CA PRO A 113 -3.34 19.68 3.21
C PRO A 113 -4.02 19.99 1.87
N VAL A 114 -3.95 19.07 0.90
CA VAL A 114 -4.60 19.25 -0.41
C VAL A 114 -6.12 19.21 -0.30
N TRP A 115 -6.68 18.43 0.62
CA TRP A 115 -8.13 18.34 0.85
C TRP A 115 -8.67 19.50 1.68
N ARG A 116 -7.86 20.04 2.60
CA ARG A 116 -8.22 21.19 3.45
C ARG A 116 -8.05 22.53 2.77
N THR A 117 -7.28 22.60 1.69
CA THR A 117 -7.21 23.84 0.90
C THR A 117 -8.56 23.97 0.19
N PRO A 118 -9.42 24.95 0.54
CA PRO A 118 -10.62 25.19 -0.24
C PRO A 118 -10.14 25.39 -1.68
N ARG A 119 -10.82 24.77 -2.64
CA ARG A 119 -10.65 25.15 -4.04
C ARG A 119 -11.01 26.62 -4.08
N LEU A 120 -10.02 27.50 -4.00
CA LEU A 120 -10.23 28.90 -4.31
C LEU A 120 -10.70 28.87 -5.75
N SER A 121 -12.01 29.09 -5.87
CA SER A 121 -12.71 29.54 -7.06
C SER A 121 -11.73 30.31 -7.94
N GLY A 122 -11.54 29.84 -9.16
CA GLY A 122 -10.40 30.30 -9.94
C GLY A 122 -10.46 29.94 -11.41
N LYS A 123 -11.56 30.37 -12.05
CA LYS A 123 -11.69 30.70 -13.48
C LYS A 123 -11.70 29.56 -14.49
#